data_AF-A0A524AFB1-F1
#
_entry.id   AF-A0A524AFB1-F1
#
_cell.length_a   1.000
_cell.length_b   1.000
_cell.length_c   1.000
_cell.angle_alpha   90.00
_cell.angle_beta   90.00
_cell.angle_gamma   90.00
#
_symmetry.space_group_name_H-M   'P 1'
#
loop_
_entity.id
_entity.type
_entity.pdbx_description
1 polymer ?
#
loop_
_entity_poly.entity_id
_entity_poly.type
_entity_poly.pdbx_seq_one_letter_code
_entity_poly.pdbx_strand_id
1 'polypeptide(L)'
;MSFRSSASFGKRQEFVAVAELLRRNFDVYMTLVDDRQIDCIIRQDKDGELRYLDIQIKARSKDCNPSNAGRFAAMEIREPRENFYFIFYSEQADTYWVMPSLKLTEEANRNKTGKNKGKYSINFCNVTKAGVKPRPRFNEFENAFHLLEWR
;
A
#
# COMPACT_ATOMS: atom_id res chain seq x y z
N MET A 1 -11.29 -15.81 18.84
CA MET A 1 -11.38 -14.33 18.90
C MET A 1 -10.27 -13.60 18.12
N SER A 2 -9.05 -14.15 18.01
CA SER A 2 -7.91 -13.53 17.26
C SER A 2 -8.16 -13.26 15.76
N PHE A 3 -8.83 -14.17 15.03
CA PHE A 3 -9.11 -13.96 13.60
C PHE A 3 -10.06 -12.80 13.30
N ARG A 4 -11.05 -12.55 14.18
CA ARG A 4 -11.96 -11.41 14.03
C ARG A 4 -11.23 -10.07 14.24
N SER A 5 -10.20 -10.00 15.09
CA SER A 5 -9.46 -8.76 15.32
C SER A 5 -8.49 -8.43 14.18
N SER A 6 -7.82 -9.42 13.59
CA SER A 6 -6.88 -9.21 12.48
C SER A 6 -7.56 -8.94 11.14
N ALA A 7 -8.60 -9.70 10.77
CA ALA A 7 -9.36 -9.46 9.54
C ALA A 7 -10.09 -8.10 9.59
N SER A 8 -10.68 -7.76 10.74
CA SER A 8 -11.30 -6.44 10.93
C SER A 8 -10.27 -5.31 10.97
N PHE A 9 -9.03 -5.56 11.39
CA PHE A 9 -7.97 -4.56 11.34
C PHE A 9 -7.59 -4.22 9.90
N GLY A 10 -7.33 -5.23 9.05
CA GLY A 10 -7.04 -5.01 7.63
C GLY A 10 -8.10 -4.14 6.97
N LYS A 11 -9.37 -4.52 7.12
CA LYS A 11 -10.50 -3.76 6.55
C LYS A 11 -10.64 -2.34 7.11
N ARG A 12 -10.43 -2.13 8.42
CA ARG A 12 -10.43 -0.77 9.00
C ARG A 12 -9.34 0.11 8.40
N GLN A 13 -8.16 -0.45 8.17
CA GLN A 13 -7.05 0.29 7.59
C GLN A 13 -7.28 0.63 6.12
N GLU A 14 -7.90 -0.28 5.36
CA GLU A 14 -8.38 0.04 4.01
C GLU A 14 -9.30 1.27 4.03
N PHE A 15 -10.27 1.31 4.94
CA PHE A 15 -11.16 2.48 5.07
C PHE A 15 -10.45 3.76 5.50
N VAL A 16 -9.38 3.68 6.30
CA VAL A 16 -8.56 4.86 6.66
C VAL A 16 -7.85 5.42 5.44
N ALA A 17 -7.20 4.56 4.64
CA ALA A 17 -6.54 5.00 3.41
C ALA A 17 -7.54 5.51 2.36
N VAL A 18 -8.73 4.90 2.25
CA VAL A 18 -9.82 5.40 1.40
C VAL A 18 -10.30 6.78 1.88
N ALA A 19 -10.47 6.97 3.19
CA ALA A 19 -10.82 8.28 3.73
C ALA A 19 -9.75 9.33 3.40
N GLU A 20 -8.48 8.95 3.42
CA GLU A 20 -7.38 9.83 3.02
C GLU A 20 -7.40 10.18 1.52
N LEU A 21 -7.72 9.21 0.65
CA LEU A 21 -7.95 9.47 -0.77
C LEU A 21 -9.12 10.44 -0.99
N LEU A 22 -10.24 10.25 -0.30
CA LEU A 22 -11.41 11.13 -0.38
C LEU A 22 -11.09 12.54 0.12
N ARG A 23 -10.34 12.70 1.22
CA ARG A 23 -9.85 14.01 1.71
C ARG A 23 -9.01 14.75 0.67
N ARG A 24 -8.30 14.01 -0.18
CA ARG A 24 -7.47 14.53 -1.27
C ARG A 24 -8.25 14.71 -2.58
N ASN A 25 -9.58 14.56 -2.54
CA ASN A 25 -10.49 14.79 -3.64
C ASN A 25 -10.33 13.78 -4.81
N PHE A 26 -9.88 12.55 -4.53
CA PHE A 26 -9.96 11.45 -5.49
C PHE A 26 -11.39 10.88 -5.54
N ASP A 27 -11.84 10.52 -6.75
CA ASP A 27 -13.10 9.80 -6.97
C ASP A 27 -12.88 8.29 -6.80
N VAL A 28 -13.34 7.74 -5.66
CA VAL A 28 -13.00 6.38 -5.20
C VAL A 28 -14.20 5.45 -5.26
N TYR A 29 -14.04 4.32 -5.94
CA TYR A 29 -15.01 3.23 -6.02
C TYR A 29 -14.52 2.03 -5.21
N MET A 30 -15.35 1.51 -4.31
CA MET A 30 -15.02 0.35 -3.48
C MET A 30 -15.33 -0.97 -4.20
N THR A 31 -14.49 -1.98 -4.00
CA THR A 31 -14.79 -3.34 -4.44
C THR A 31 -15.71 -4.05 -3.43
N LEU A 32 -16.71 -4.78 -3.93
CA LEU A 32 -17.60 -5.59 -3.07
C LEU A 32 -16.96 -6.92 -2.66
N VAL A 33 -16.11 -7.47 -3.52
CA VAL A 33 -15.39 -8.74 -3.33
C VAL A 33 -13.91 -8.51 -3.61
N ASP A 34 -13.03 -9.00 -2.73
CA ASP A 34 -11.57 -8.94 -2.89
C ASP A 34 -11.03 -10.29 -3.38
N ASP A 35 -11.17 -10.55 -4.68
CA ASP A 35 -10.60 -11.72 -5.37
C ASP A 35 -9.44 -11.35 -6.30
N ARG A 36 -9.30 -10.06 -6.62
CA ARG A 36 -8.31 -9.51 -7.55
C ARG A 36 -7.17 -8.73 -6.88
N GLN A 37 -7.10 -8.66 -5.54
CA GLN A 37 -6.09 -7.85 -4.82
C GLN A 37 -6.26 -6.35 -5.11
N ILE A 38 -7.52 -5.91 -5.17
CA ILE A 38 -7.90 -4.53 -5.45
C ILE A 38 -8.89 -4.13 -4.36
N ASP A 39 -8.48 -3.19 -3.51
CA ASP A 39 -9.28 -2.73 -2.39
C ASP A 39 -10.22 -1.58 -2.82
N CYS A 40 -9.76 -0.76 -3.77
CA CYS A 40 -10.57 0.26 -4.42
C CYS A 40 -10.03 0.63 -5.81
N ILE A 41 -10.85 1.35 -6.58
CA ILE A 41 -10.52 1.95 -7.86
C ILE A 41 -10.58 3.47 -7.71
N ILE A 42 -9.60 4.18 -8.27
CA ILE A 42 -9.70 5.62 -8.48
C ILE A 42 -10.15 5.85 -9.93
N ARG A 43 -11.31 6.49 -10.11
CA ARG A 43 -11.79 6.95 -11.42
C ARG A 43 -11.27 8.37 -11.65
N GLN A 44 -10.85 8.65 -12.87
CA GLN A 44 -10.41 9.97 -13.29
C GLN A 44 -11.02 10.30 -14.64
N ASP A 45 -11.39 11.57 -14.79
CA ASP A 45 -12.02 12.13 -15.98
C ASP A 45 -11.24 13.37 -16.38
N LYS A 46 -10.72 13.40 -17.61
CA LYS A 46 -9.96 14.53 -18.15
C LYS A 46 -10.36 14.72 -19.61
N ASP A 47 -11.02 15.83 -19.89
CA ASP A 47 -11.48 16.20 -21.24
C ASP A 47 -12.36 15.13 -21.91
N GLY A 48 -13.16 14.39 -21.12
CA GLY A 48 -14.04 13.32 -21.59
C GLY A 48 -13.37 11.95 -21.69
N GLU A 49 -12.05 11.86 -21.47
CA GLU A 49 -11.31 10.61 -21.40
C GLU A 49 -11.30 10.04 -19.98
N LEU A 50 -11.38 8.72 -19.87
CA LEU A 50 -11.45 8.02 -18.59
C LEU A 50 -10.18 7.23 -18.30
N ARG A 51 -9.68 7.37 -17.08
CA ARG A 51 -8.60 6.55 -16.54
C ARG A 51 -9.03 5.94 -15.21
N TYR A 52 -8.71 4.67 -15.05
CA TYR A 52 -8.98 3.92 -13.82
C TYR A 52 -7.67 3.43 -13.25
N LEU A 53 -7.46 3.66 -11.96
CA LEU A 53 -6.31 3.14 -11.23
C LEU A 53 -6.79 2.06 -10.25
N ASP A 54 -6.24 0.87 -10.38
CA ASP A 54 -6.40 -0.20 -9.40
C ASP A 54 -5.53 0.11 -8.17
N ILE A 55 -6.10 0.06 -6.97
CA ILE A 55 -5.39 0.36 -5.72
C ILE A 55 -5.44 -0.84 -4.78
N GLN A 56 -4.26 -1.29 -4.34
CA GLN A 56 -4.12 -2.19 -3.19
C GLN A 56 -3.57 -1.41 -1.99
N ILE A 57 -4.24 -1.50 -0.86
CA ILE A 57 -3.86 -0.90 0.40
C ILE A 57 -3.24 -1.97 1.31
N LYS A 58 -2.15 -1.62 1.99
CA LYS A 58 -1.57 -2.45 3.06
C LYS A 58 -1.14 -1.57 4.22
N ALA A 59 -1.51 -1.96 5.43
CA ALA A 59 -1.19 -1.17 6.62
C ALA A 59 -0.43 -1.94 7.71
N ARG A 60 0.21 -1.19 8.60
CA ARG A 60 0.84 -1.67 9.84
C ARG A 60 0.33 -0.88 11.03
N SER A 61 -0.10 -1.62 12.06
CA SER A 61 -0.62 -1.02 13.28
C SER A 61 0.48 -0.39 14.14
N LYS A 62 0.11 0.62 14.91
CA LYS A 62 0.92 1.20 15.99
C LYS A 62 1.35 0.14 17.01
N ASP A 63 0.55 -0.91 17.18
CA ASP A 63 0.78 -1.96 18.18
C ASP A 63 1.69 -3.11 17.67
N CYS A 64 2.15 -3.06 16.41
CA CYS A 64 3.05 -4.09 15.89
C CYS A 64 4.47 -3.98 16.50
N ASN A 65 5.27 -5.05 16.41
CA ASN A 65 6.67 -4.94 16.83
C ASN A 65 7.38 -3.86 15.96
N PRO A 66 8.12 -2.91 16.55
CA PRO A 66 8.79 -1.85 15.80
C PRO A 66 9.66 -2.33 14.64
N SER A 67 10.27 -3.53 14.75
CA SER A 67 11.04 -4.15 13.66
C SER A 67 10.20 -4.47 12.41
N ASN A 68 8.87 -4.49 12.55
CA ASN A 68 7.90 -4.72 11.48
C ASN A 68 7.09 -3.49 11.10
N ALA A 69 7.36 -2.32 11.70
CA ALA A 69 6.58 -1.10 11.51
C ALA A 69 6.45 -0.68 10.04
N GLY A 70 7.49 -0.88 9.23
CA GLY A 70 7.47 -0.66 7.78
C GLY A 70 7.51 -1.94 6.95
N ARG A 71 7.42 -3.13 7.56
CA ARG A 71 7.71 -4.41 6.89
C ARG A 71 6.46 -5.04 6.32
N PHE A 72 6.31 -5.03 5.01
CA PHE A 72 5.28 -5.74 4.27
C PHE A 72 5.88 -6.98 3.62
N ALA A 73 5.33 -8.16 3.91
CA ALA A 73 5.92 -9.45 3.51
C ALA A 73 4.86 -10.41 2.99
N ALA A 74 5.33 -11.43 2.27
CA ALA A 74 4.49 -12.44 1.63
C ALA A 74 3.41 -11.82 0.72
N MET A 75 3.75 -10.72 0.06
CA MET A 75 2.86 -10.03 -0.87
C MET A 75 2.84 -10.75 -2.21
N GLU A 76 1.66 -10.90 -2.77
CA GLU A 76 1.49 -11.21 -4.19
C GLU A 76 1.31 -9.88 -4.93
N ILE A 77 1.95 -9.76 -6.08
CA ILE A 77 1.78 -8.63 -7.00
C ILE A 77 1.40 -9.26 -8.34
N ARG A 78 0.09 -9.44 -8.54
CA ARG A 78 -0.44 -10.10 -9.73
C ARG A 78 -0.49 -9.10 -10.88
N GLU A 79 0.05 -9.51 -12.03
CA GLU A 79 -0.06 -8.76 -13.30
C GLU A 79 0.34 -7.28 -13.16
N PRO A 80 1.56 -6.96 -12.69
CA PRO A 80 1.99 -5.58 -12.49
C PRO A 80 1.86 -4.79 -13.79
N ARG A 81 1.31 -3.57 -13.69
CA ARG A 81 0.87 -2.73 -14.82
C ARG A 81 0.86 -1.25 -14.44
N GLU A 82 0.85 -0.37 -15.43
CA GLU A 82 0.96 1.08 -15.25
C GLU A 82 -0.14 1.67 -14.37
N ASN A 83 -1.37 1.17 -14.50
CA ASN A 83 -2.54 1.64 -13.77
C ASN A 83 -2.81 0.88 -12.46
N PHE A 84 -1.83 0.13 -11.93
CA PHE A 84 -1.98 -0.59 -10.66
C PHE A 84 -0.99 -0.07 -9.63
N TYR A 85 -1.49 0.40 -8.50
CA TYR A 85 -0.74 1.06 -7.44
C TYR A 85 -0.95 0.39 -6.08
N PHE A 86 0.06 0.55 -5.23
CA PHE A 86 0.01 0.16 -3.84
C PHE A 86 0.07 1.40 -2.94
N ILE A 87 -0.79 1.45 -1.93
CA ILE A 87 -0.73 2.41 -0.83
C ILE A 87 -0.34 1.65 0.42
N PHE A 88 0.87 1.90 0.91
CA PHE A 88 1.36 1.38 2.18
C PHE A 88 1.16 2.42 3.27
N TYR A 89 0.67 2.02 4.43
CA TYR A 89 0.56 2.91 5.59
C TYR A 89 1.21 2.28 6.83
N SER A 90 1.94 3.09 7.59
CA SER A 90 2.46 2.70 8.91
C SER A 90 1.98 3.68 9.95
N GLU A 91 1.18 3.22 10.92
CA GLU A 91 0.74 4.05 12.04
C GLU A 91 1.92 4.45 12.96
N GLN A 92 2.98 3.62 13.08
CA GLN A 92 4.15 3.98 13.91
C GLN A 92 5.05 5.03 13.28
N ALA A 93 5.14 5.04 11.95
CA ALA A 93 5.87 6.08 11.23
C ALA A 93 4.99 7.27 10.87
N ASP A 94 3.67 7.15 11.04
CA ASP A 94 2.65 8.05 10.53
C ASP A 94 2.91 8.50 9.09
N THR A 95 3.12 7.53 8.21
CA THR A 95 3.60 7.78 6.85
C THR A 95 2.92 6.85 5.86
N TYR A 96 2.51 7.42 4.72
CA TYR A 96 2.10 6.67 3.55
C TYR A 96 3.26 6.50 2.57
N TRP A 97 3.27 5.38 1.84
CA TRP A 97 4.06 5.23 0.63
C TRP A 97 3.14 4.84 -0.52
N VAL A 98 3.09 5.67 -1.56
CA VAL A 98 2.30 5.43 -2.77
C VAL A 98 3.25 5.00 -3.87
N MET A 99 3.07 3.80 -4.43
CA MET A 99 4.04 3.24 -5.36
C MET A 99 3.36 2.48 -6.50
N PRO A 100 3.77 2.70 -7.77
CA PRO A 100 3.34 1.88 -8.89
C PRO A 100 3.72 0.41 -8.70
N SER A 101 2.87 -0.52 -9.15
CA SER A 101 3.11 -1.96 -9.04
C SER A 101 4.39 -2.40 -9.77
N LEU A 102 4.70 -1.80 -10.92
CA LEU A 102 5.94 -2.03 -11.66
C LEU A 102 7.16 -1.66 -10.81
N LYS A 103 7.17 -0.45 -10.21
CA LYS A 103 8.24 -0.01 -9.31
C LYS A 103 8.35 -0.86 -8.05
N LEU A 104 7.22 -1.27 -7.48
CA LEU A 104 7.24 -2.18 -6.33
C LEU A 104 7.94 -3.51 -6.68
N THR A 105 7.78 -4.05 -7.89
CA THR A 105 8.46 -5.30 -8.27
C THR A 105 9.97 -5.15 -8.46
N GLU A 106 10.46 -3.94 -8.76
CA GLU A 106 11.88 -3.60 -8.84
C GLU A 106 12.48 -3.43 -7.44
N GLU A 107 11.78 -2.71 -6.55
CA GLU A 107 12.27 -2.33 -5.22
C GLU A 107 12.11 -3.42 -4.14
N ALA A 108 11.11 -4.29 -4.29
CA ALA A 108 10.81 -5.31 -3.29
C ALA A 108 11.67 -6.58 -3.48
N ASN A 109 12.04 -7.18 -2.36
CA ASN A 109 12.75 -8.46 -2.35
C ASN A 109 11.77 -9.61 -2.68
N ARG A 110 12.04 -10.35 -3.75
CA ARG A 110 11.28 -11.56 -4.12
C ARG A 110 11.91 -12.81 -3.51
N ASN A 111 11.13 -13.57 -2.74
CA ASN A 111 11.60 -14.80 -2.12
C ASN A 111 11.87 -15.88 -3.19
N LYS A 112 13.10 -16.41 -3.22
CA LYS A 112 13.51 -17.44 -4.18
C LYS A 112 13.21 -18.87 -3.73
N THR A 113 13.08 -19.09 -2.42
CA THR A 113 12.91 -20.41 -1.79
C THR A 113 11.94 -20.34 -0.60
N GLY A 114 11.55 -21.50 -0.06
CA GLY A 114 10.68 -21.64 1.11
C GLY A 114 9.19 -21.49 0.83
N LYS A 115 8.37 -21.54 1.90
CA LYS A 115 6.89 -21.51 1.84
C LYS A 115 6.33 -20.28 1.11
N ASN A 116 7.05 -19.16 1.13
CA ASN A 116 6.66 -17.90 0.49
C ASN A 116 7.38 -17.66 -0.84
N LYS A 117 7.91 -18.70 -1.50
CA LYS A 117 8.58 -18.59 -2.80
C LYS A 117 7.69 -17.84 -3.81
N GLY A 118 8.31 -16.92 -4.54
CA GLY A 118 7.64 -16.07 -5.52
C GLY A 118 6.99 -14.82 -4.95
N LYS A 119 6.73 -14.76 -3.63
CA LYS A 119 6.13 -13.61 -2.96
C LYS A 119 7.16 -12.52 -2.65
N TYR A 120 6.69 -11.28 -2.57
CA TYR A 120 7.48 -10.09 -2.36
C TYR A 120 7.50 -9.65 -0.90
N SER A 121 8.57 -8.96 -0.53
CA SER A 121 8.68 -8.25 0.74
C SER A 121 9.44 -6.95 0.60
N ILE A 122 8.98 -5.92 1.31
CA ILE A 122 9.59 -4.60 1.36
C ILE A 122 9.57 -4.11 2.80
N ASN A 123 10.57 -3.34 3.19
CA ASN A 123 10.59 -2.68 4.50
C ASN A 123 10.89 -1.20 4.32
N PHE A 124 9.91 -0.35 4.60
CA PHE A 124 10.01 1.10 4.43
C PHE A 124 10.69 1.80 5.60
N CYS A 125 10.90 1.13 6.74
CA CYS A 125 11.38 1.77 7.95
C CYS A 125 12.71 1.18 8.45
N ASN A 126 13.45 1.99 9.20
CA ASN A 126 14.52 1.57 10.08
C ASN A 126 14.07 1.71 11.53
N VAL A 127 14.56 0.82 12.40
CA VAL A 127 14.43 0.98 13.85
C VAL A 127 15.73 1.53 14.37
N THR A 128 15.67 2.68 15.02
CA THR A 128 16.82 3.37 15.62
C THR A 128 16.59 3.56 17.11
N LYS A 129 17.61 4.03 17.84
CA LYS A 129 17.43 4.45 19.24
C LYS A 129 16.37 5.56 19.40
N ALA A 130 16.16 6.36 18.36
CA ALA A 130 15.15 7.42 18.33
C ALA A 130 13.75 6.93 17.88
N GLY A 131 13.57 5.63 17.70
CA GLY A 131 12.31 5.02 17.25
C GLY A 131 12.32 4.61 15.77
N VAL A 132 11.12 4.39 15.24
CA VAL A 132 10.86 4.02 13.85
C VAL A 132 11.02 5.24 12.96
N LYS A 133 11.80 5.12 11.88
CA LYS A 133 11.98 6.20 10.89
C LYS A 133 11.84 5.67 9.47
N PRO A 134 11.17 6.41 8.55
CA PRO A 134 11.21 6.12 7.12
C PRO A 134 12.64 5.99 6.58
N ARG A 135 12.84 5.12 5.59
CA ARG A 135 14.13 4.94 4.91
C ARG A 135 14.29 5.98 3.80
N PRO A 136 15.40 6.73 3.76
CA PRO A 136 15.61 7.79 2.76
C PRO A 136 15.47 7.34 1.29
N ARG A 137 15.79 6.07 0.99
CA ARG A 137 15.66 5.53 -0.37
C ARG A 137 14.23 5.50 -0.91
N PHE A 138 13.22 5.65 -0.04
CA PHE A 138 11.80 5.64 -0.43
C PHE A 138 11.17 7.03 -0.35
N ASN A 139 11.97 8.09 -0.22
CA ASN A 139 11.48 9.46 -0.13
C ASN A 139 10.63 9.85 -1.35
N GLU A 140 10.93 9.33 -2.55
CA GLU A 140 10.14 9.61 -3.75
C GLU A 140 8.70 9.09 -3.68
N PHE A 141 8.44 8.07 -2.85
CA PHE A 141 7.12 7.47 -2.66
C PHE A 141 6.44 7.94 -1.38
N GLU A 142 7.15 8.65 -0.51
CA GLU A 142 6.66 9.10 0.79
C GLU A 142 5.57 10.16 0.63
N ASN A 143 4.37 9.85 1.14
CA ASN A 143 3.16 10.65 1.01
C ASN A 143 2.88 11.10 -0.45
N ALA A 144 3.35 10.31 -1.43
CA ALA A 144 3.38 10.67 -2.84
C ALA A 144 2.04 10.44 -3.55
N PHE A 145 0.94 10.91 -2.97
CA PHE A 145 -0.40 10.80 -3.58
C PHE A 145 -0.51 11.49 -4.95
N HIS A 146 0.37 12.45 -5.22
CA HIS A 146 0.48 13.10 -6.52
C HIS A 146 0.81 12.13 -7.67
N LEU A 147 1.36 10.93 -7.38
CA LEU A 147 1.58 9.88 -8.37
C LEU A 147 0.28 9.26 -8.89
N LEU A 148 -0.84 9.46 -8.18
CA LEU A 148 -2.17 9.00 -8.59
C LEU A 148 -2.86 10.02 -9.51
N GLU A 149 -2.34 11.24 -9.66
CA GLU A 149 -2.97 12.30 -10.46
C GLU A 149 -2.82 12.07 -11.97
N TRP A 150 -3.81 12.50 -12.75
CA TRP A 150 -3.72 12.50 -14.21
C TRP A 150 -3.13 13.81 -14.72
N ARG A 151 -1.79 13.87 -14.66
CA ARG A 151 -1.02 14.98 -15.20
C ARG A 151 -1.10 15.04 -16.72
#